data_AF-A0A933U4T8-F1
#
_entry.id   AF-A0A933U4T8-F1
#
_cell.length_a   1.000
_cell.length_b   1.000
_cell.length_c   1.000
_cell.angle_alpha   90.00
_cell.angle_beta   90.00
_cell.angle_gamma   90.00
#
_symmetry.space_group_name_H-M   'P 1'
#
loop_
_entity.id
_entity.type
_entity.pdbx_description
1 polymer ?
#
loop_
_entity_poly.entity_id
_entity_poly.type
_entity_poly.pdbx_seq_one_letter_code
_entity_poly.pdbx_strand_id
1 'polypeptide(L)'
;MPTSTPWPFWLAGLAIGAFVPLFAAATGKVLGVSGGYTEACALSEPARVERWKLWFLLGLPLGGLASRALDGGVAWTTQLSTFEAQFGWTGAAQLAVLASGGFLVGYGARVAGGCTSGHSIVGIAIGAKSSLVATIGFMIGGFAATWALVALFGRAA
;
A
#
# COMPACT_ATOMS: atom_id res chain seq x y z
N MET A 1 -5.30 7.57 21.51
CA MET A 1 -6.34 7.23 20.52
C MET A 1 -6.37 8.36 19.50
N PRO A 2 -6.59 8.13 18.19
CA PRO A 2 -6.79 9.23 17.26
C PRO A 2 -7.95 10.07 17.78
N THR A 3 -7.74 11.37 17.92
CA THR A 3 -8.75 12.34 18.39
C THR A 3 -9.73 12.74 17.29
N SER A 4 -9.43 12.40 16.04
CA SER A 4 -10.26 12.64 14.86
C SER A 4 -11.12 11.41 14.55
N THR A 5 -12.43 11.64 14.35
CA THR A 5 -13.32 10.64 13.78
C THR A 5 -12.82 10.27 12.37
N PRO A 6 -12.64 8.98 12.05
CA PRO A 6 -12.18 8.58 10.73
C PRO A 6 -13.14 9.11 9.66
N TRP A 7 -12.58 9.59 8.56
CA TRP A 7 -13.39 10.11 7.47
C TRP A 7 -14.31 9.02 6.92
N PRO A 8 -15.53 9.37 6.50
CA PRO A 8 -16.42 8.42 5.86
C PRO A 8 -15.78 7.78 4.63
N PHE A 9 -15.98 6.47 4.44
CA PHE A 9 -15.37 5.71 3.35
C PHE A 9 -15.70 6.28 1.95
N TRP A 10 -16.91 6.81 1.76
CA TRP A 10 -17.35 7.38 0.50
C TRP A 10 -16.61 8.67 0.16
N LEU A 11 -16.22 9.47 1.16
CA LEU A 11 -15.45 10.69 0.96
C LEU A 11 -14.04 10.36 0.47
N ALA A 12 -13.39 9.38 1.10
CA ALA A 12 -12.09 8.88 0.64
C ALA A 12 -12.18 8.25 -0.76
N GLY A 13 -13.25 7.49 -1.03
CA GLY A 13 -13.51 6.90 -2.34
C GLY A 13 -13.69 7.93 -3.45
N LEU A 14 -14.50 8.97 -3.22
CA LEU A 14 -14.67 10.08 -4.15
C LEU A 14 -13.37 10.88 -4.34
N ALA A 15 -12.61 11.11 -3.27
CA ALA A 15 -11.34 11.82 -3.35
C ALA A 15 -10.32 11.05 -4.22
N ILE A 16 -10.17 9.74 -4.00
CA ILE A 16 -9.27 8.89 -4.82
C ILE A 16 -9.81 8.79 -6.26
N GLY A 17 -11.11 8.60 -6.42
CA GLY A 17 -11.79 8.50 -7.72
C GLY A 17 -11.71 9.78 -8.55
N ALA A 18 -11.64 10.96 -7.92
CA ALA A 18 -11.37 12.22 -8.58
C ALA A 18 -9.88 12.44 -8.84
N PHE A 19 -9.03 12.08 -7.88
CA PHE A 19 -7.57 12.27 -7.98
C PHE A 19 -6.95 11.51 -9.15
N VAL A 20 -7.32 10.25 -9.36
CA VAL A 20 -6.73 9.39 -10.41
C VAL A 20 -6.94 9.94 -11.83
N PRO A 21 -8.16 10.29 -12.27
CA PRO A 21 -8.37 10.86 -13.60
C PRO A 21 -7.79 12.28 -13.72
N LEU A 22 -7.84 13.10 -12.66
CA LEU A 22 -7.20 14.43 -12.66
C LEU A 22 -5.68 14.31 -12.83
N PHE A 23 -5.06 13.37 -12.11
CA PHE A 23 -3.64 13.08 -12.22
C PHE A 23 -3.30 12.60 -13.64
N ALA A 24 -4.09 11.68 -14.18
CA ALA A 24 -3.90 11.18 -15.54
C ALA A 24 -4.09 12.28 -16.59
N ALA A 25 -5.05 13.19 -16.41
CA ALA A 25 -5.27 14.33 -17.30
C ALA A 25 -4.13 15.35 -17.22
N ALA A 26 -3.60 15.62 -16.02
CA ALA A 26 -2.53 16.59 -15.81
C ALA A 26 -1.15 16.08 -16.28
N THR A 27 -0.88 14.79 -16.11
CA THR A 27 0.46 14.22 -16.38
C THR A 27 0.53 13.35 -17.63
N GLY A 28 -0.62 12.92 -18.18
CA GLY A 28 -0.71 11.94 -19.25
C GLY A 28 -0.32 10.52 -18.83
N LYS A 29 -0.15 10.26 -17.52
CA LYS A 29 0.41 9.00 -17.01
C LYS A 29 -0.56 8.25 -16.11
N VAL A 30 -0.49 6.92 -16.18
CA VAL A 30 -1.25 6.03 -15.32
C VAL A 30 -0.56 5.84 -13.96
N LEU A 31 -1.37 5.81 -12.91
CA LEU A 31 -0.90 5.69 -11.53
C LEU A 31 -0.49 4.25 -11.21
N GLY A 32 0.70 4.07 -10.62
CA GLY A 32 1.20 2.76 -10.21
C GLY A 32 2.33 2.85 -9.19
N VAL A 33 2.04 2.42 -7.96
CA VAL A 33 2.99 2.51 -6.83
C VAL A 33 4.19 1.56 -7.01
N SER A 34 3.97 0.32 -7.46
CA SER A 34 5.03 -0.69 -7.68
C SER A 34 6.06 -0.26 -8.74
N GLY A 35 5.63 0.55 -9.71
CA GLY A 35 6.52 1.20 -10.66
C GLY A 35 7.52 2.10 -9.94
N GLY A 36 7.07 2.98 -9.04
CA GLY A 36 7.96 3.86 -8.26
C GLY A 36 9.03 3.11 -7.47
N TYR A 37 8.70 1.97 -6.84
CA TYR A 37 9.70 1.14 -6.15
C TYR A 37 10.75 0.57 -7.10
N THR A 38 10.36 0.20 -8.32
CA THR A 38 11.29 -0.26 -9.36
C THR A 38 12.28 0.83 -9.75
N GLU A 39 11.76 2.03 -9.98
CA GLU A 39 12.56 3.21 -10.36
C GLU A 39 13.51 3.60 -9.22
N ALA A 40 13.07 3.46 -7.97
CA ALA A 40 13.92 3.68 -6.80
C ALA A 40 15.05 2.63 -6.73
N CYS A 41 14.77 1.36 -6.99
CA CYS A 41 15.83 0.35 -7.09
C CYS A 41 16.76 0.56 -8.29
N ALA A 42 16.26 1.18 -9.37
CA ALA A 42 17.01 1.50 -10.58
C ALA A 42 17.73 2.88 -10.51
N LEU A 43 17.84 3.50 -9.34
CA LEU A 43 18.57 4.76 -9.14
C LEU A 43 20.06 4.66 -9.55
N SER A 44 20.61 3.44 -9.60
CA SER A 44 21.94 3.16 -10.15
C SER A 44 22.04 3.41 -11.66
N GLU A 45 20.92 3.47 -12.38
CA GLU A 45 20.84 3.75 -13.83
C GLU A 45 19.88 4.93 -14.10
N PRO A 46 20.27 6.17 -13.74
CA PRO A 46 19.37 7.34 -13.72
C PRO A 46 18.82 7.73 -15.10
N ALA A 47 19.40 7.23 -16.20
CA ALA A 47 18.93 7.45 -17.56
C ALA A 47 17.57 6.80 -17.85
N ARG A 48 17.16 5.76 -17.09
CA ARG A 48 15.88 5.07 -17.27
C ARG A 48 14.80 5.51 -16.28
N VAL A 49 15.15 6.42 -15.36
CA VAL A 49 14.32 6.72 -14.19
C VAL A 49 13.28 7.80 -14.47
N GLU A 50 12.01 7.44 -14.31
CA GLU A 50 10.92 8.41 -14.37
C GLU A 50 10.79 9.20 -13.05
N ARG A 51 11.39 10.39 -13.01
CA ARG A 51 11.47 11.25 -11.81
C ARG A 51 10.13 11.50 -11.11
N TRP A 52 9.02 11.59 -11.84
CA TRP A 52 7.69 11.82 -11.24
C TRP A 52 7.25 10.67 -10.34
N LYS A 53 7.61 9.41 -10.66
CA LYS A 53 7.26 8.24 -9.84
C LYS A 53 8.02 8.25 -8.52
N LEU A 54 9.26 8.78 -8.51
CA LEU A 54 10.03 8.97 -7.28
C LEU A 54 9.40 10.03 -6.39
N TRP A 55 8.99 11.18 -6.96
CA TRP A 55 8.28 12.22 -6.20
C TRP A 55 6.94 11.70 -5.65
N PHE A 56 6.22 10.91 -6.43
CA PHE A 56 5.00 10.26 -5.98
C PHE A 56 5.27 9.27 -4.84
N LEU A 57 6.30 8.43 -4.99
CA LEU A 57 6.70 7.45 -3.97
C LEU A 57 7.14 8.13 -2.67
N LEU A 58 7.89 9.23 -2.77
CA LEU A 58 8.30 10.05 -1.63
C LEU A 58 7.12 10.81 -1.00
N GLY A 59 6.14 11.21 -1.82
CA GLY A 59 4.93 11.88 -1.37
C GLY A 59 4.05 11.01 -0.48
N LEU A 60 4.05 9.68 -0.62
CA LEU A 60 3.27 8.76 0.21
C LEU A 60 3.65 8.81 1.71
N PRO A 61 4.92 8.59 2.12
CA PRO A 61 5.30 8.70 3.52
C PRO A 61 5.19 10.14 4.03
N LEU A 62 5.53 11.14 3.20
CA LEU A 62 5.38 12.56 3.58
C LEU A 62 3.92 12.95 3.82
N GLY A 63 3.00 12.45 3.00
CA GLY A 63 1.56 12.65 3.17
C GLY A 63 1.03 12.00 4.44
N GLY A 64 1.50 10.79 4.77
CA GLY A 64 1.16 10.13 6.03
C GLY A 64 1.68 10.90 7.25
N LEU A 65 2.91 11.41 7.18
CA LEU A 65 3.49 12.26 8.22
C LEU A 65 2.74 13.58 8.37
N ALA A 66 2.38 14.24 7.26
CA ALA A 66 1.60 15.46 7.27
C ALA A 66 0.21 15.25 7.87
N SER A 67 -0.47 14.15 7.48
CA SER A 67 -1.76 13.78 8.08
C SER A 67 -1.67 13.61 9.59
N ARG A 68 -0.60 12.99 10.11
CA ARG A 68 -0.39 12.88 11.56
C ARG A 68 0.06 14.16 12.24
N ALA A 69 0.84 14.99 11.58
CA ALA A 69 1.20 16.30 12.10
C ALA A 69 -0.06 17.17 12.33
N LEU A 70 -1.05 17.09 11.44
CA LEU A 70 -2.31 17.82 11.55
C LEU A 70 -3.26 17.27 12.64
N ASP A 71 -3.24 15.96 12.91
CA ASP A 71 -4.14 15.32 13.89
C ASP A 71 -3.72 15.52 15.36
N GLY A 72 -2.47 15.86 15.65
CA GLY A 72 -2.00 15.97 17.04
C GLY A 72 -0.51 15.77 17.28
N GLY A 73 0.31 15.73 16.23
CA GLY A 73 1.77 15.68 16.32
C GLY A 73 2.40 14.36 15.86
N VAL A 74 3.70 14.40 15.57
CA VAL A 74 4.47 13.23 15.12
C VAL A 74 5.03 12.51 16.34
N ALA A 75 4.44 11.34 16.67
CA ALA A 75 4.97 10.44 17.68
C ALA A 75 5.70 9.29 16.99
N TRP A 76 7.00 9.17 17.27
CA TRP A 76 7.78 8.01 16.85
C TRP A 76 7.44 6.84 17.77
N THR A 77 6.78 5.83 17.23
CA THR A 77 6.48 4.60 17.96
C THR A 77 6.98 3.40 17.17
N THR A 78 7.65 2.50 17.88
CA THR A 78 8.01 1.18 17.37
C THR A 78 6.95 0.14 17.68
N GLN A 79 5.94 0.53 18.48
CA GLN A 79 4.87 -0.36 18.92
C GLN A 79 3.78 -0.46 17.87
N LEU A 80 3.50 -1.68 17.43
CA LEU A 80 2.45 -1.96 16.46
C LEU A 80 1.25 -2.53 17.23
N SER A 81 0.59 -1.66 17.99
CA SER A 81 -0.34 -2.03 19.07
C SER A 81 -1.39 -3.08 18.67
N THR A 82 -1.99 -2.99 17.48
CA THR A 82 -2.95 -3.97 16.99
C THR A 82 -2.30 -5.33 16.68
N PHE A 83 -1.10 -5.33 16.10
CA PHE A 83 -0.38 -6.56 15.77
C PHE A 83 0.16 -7.26 17.02
N GLU A 84 0.74 -6.49 17.95
CA GLU A 84 1.22 -7.00 19.23
C GLU A 84 0.07 -7.57 20.06
N ALA A 85 -1.09 -6.91 20.08
CA ALA A 85 -2.28 -7.44 20.75
C ALA A 85 -2.75 -8.77 20.15
N GLN A 86 -2.68 -8.92 18.83
CA GLN A 86 -3.24 -10.08 18.12
C GLN A 86 -2.28 -11.29 18.08
N PHE A 87 -0.97 -11.06 18.00
CA PHE A 87 0.03 -12.12 17.83
C PHE A 87 1.05 -12.21 19.00
N GLY A 88 1.18 -11.16 19.82
CA GLY A 88 2.16 -11.11 20.91
C GLY A 88 3.62 -11.10 20.44
N TRP A 89 3.87 -10.90 19.15
CA TRP A 89 5.21 -10.87 18.55
C TRP A 89 5.77 -9.45 18.62
N THR A 90 6.96 -9.31 19.19
CA THR A 90 7.64 -8.02 19.37
C THR A 90 9.08 -8.08 18.83
N GLY A 91 9.66 -6.92 18.58
CA GLY A 91 11.08 -6.78 18.18
C GLY A 91 11.41 -7.52 16.88
N ALA A 92 12.35 -8.47 16.94
CA ALA A 92 12.88 -9.16 15.77
C ALA A 92 11.84 -10.02 15.04
N ALA A 93 10.91 -10.68 15.76
CA ALA A 93 9.87 -11.50 15.15
C ALA A 93 8.90 -10.64 14.32
N GLN A 94 8.51 -9.48 14.86
CA GLN A 94 7.70 -8.49 14.15
C GLN A 94 8.41 -7.98 12.90
N LEU A 95 9.68 -7.63 13.00
CA LEU A 95 10.47 -7.18 11.86
C LEU A 95 10.59 -8.27 10.78
N ALA A 96 10.82 -9.52 11.17
CA ALA A 96 10.93 -10.65 10.26
C ALA A 96 9.63 -10.87 9.47
N VAL A 97 8.47 -10.72 10.13
CA VAL A 97 7.15 -10.88 9.49
C VAL A 97 6.85 -9.72 8.54
N LEU A 98 7.14 -8.49 8.94
CA LEU A 98 6.98 -7.32 8.07
C LEU A 98 7.91 -7.38 6.86
N ALA A 99 9.17 -7.78 7.06
CA ALA A 99 10.15 -7.92 5.99
C ALA A 99 9.78 -9.04 5.02
N SER A 100 9.43 -10.22 5.52
CA SER A 100 9.00 -11.35 4.69
C SER A 100 7.68 -11.06 3.97
N GLY A 101 6.70 -10.45 4.63
CA GLY A 101 5.45 -10.02 4.02
C GLY A 101 5.67 -8.99 2.92
N GLY A 102 6.49 -7.96 3.18
CA GLY A 102 6.86 -6.95 2.19
C GLY A 102 7.56 -7.56 0.97
N PHE A 103 8.48 -8.50 1.19
CA PHE A 103 9.15 -9.23 0.11
C PHE A 103 8.16 -10.04 -0.73
N LEU A 104 7.26 -10.81 -0.10
CA LEU A 104 6.25 -11.60 -0.79
C LEU A 104 5.28 -10.73 -1.62
N VAL A 105 4.84 -9.60 -1.06
CA VAL A 105 3.99 -8.64 -1.78
C VAL A 105 4.74 -8.02 -2.96
N GLY A 106 6.01 -7.65 -2.77
CA GLY A 106 6.86 -7.12 -3.84
C GLY A 106 7.06 -8.11 -4.98
N TYR A 107 7.39 -9.36 -4.65
CA TYR A 107 7.50 -10.45 -5.61
C TYR A 107 6.17 -10.70 -6.34
N GLY A 108 5.07 -10.81 -5.60
CA GLY A 108 3.74 -11.03 -6.16
C GLY A 108 3.30 -9.90 -7.11
N ALA A 109 3.58 -8.65 -6.75
CA ALA A 109 3.31 -7.49 -7.62
C ALA A 109 4.12 -7.54 -8.93
N ARG A 110 5.32 -8.13 -8.93
CA ARG A 110 6.10 -8.35 -10.16
C ARG A 110 5.53 -9.47 -11.01
N VAL A 111 5.17 -10.60 -10.39
CA VAL A 111 4.55 -11.73 -11.09
C VAL A 111 3.22 -11.32 -11.73
N ALA A 112 2.43 -10.48 -11.06
CA ALA A 112 1.16 -9.98 -11.58
C ALA A 112 1.31 -8.86 -12.63
N GLY A 113 2.51 -8.30 -12.83
CA GLY A 113 2.72 -7.15 -13.72
C GLY A 113 2.21 -5.82 -13.16
N GLY A 114 1.89 -5.76 -11.86
CA GLY A 114 1.33 -4.59 -11.19
C GLY A 114 0.94 -4.88 -9.75
N CYS A 115 0.72 -3.81 -8.97
CA CYS A 115 0.15 -3.91 -7.62
C CYS A 115 -1.34 -3.53 -7.61
N THR A 116 -1.96 -3.56 -6.43
CA THR A 116 -3.37 -3.18 -6.22
C THR A 116 -3.70 -1.76 -6.70
N SER A 117 -2.79 -0.79 -6.57
CA SER A 117 -3.02 0.55 -7.12
C SER A 117 -3.15 0.57 -8.65
N GLY A 118 -2.40 -0.29 -9.36
CA GLY A 118 -2.46 -0.38 -10.81
C GLY A 118 -3.65 -1.21 -11.29
N HIS A 119 -3.86 -2.40 -10.73
CA HIS A 119 -4.96 -3.27 -11.15
C HIS A 119 -6.31 -2.87 -10.56
N SER A 120 -6.39 -2.59 -9.27
CA SER A 120 -7.68 -2.40 -8.58
C SER A 120 -8.21 -0.97 -8.70
N ILE A 121 -7.36 0.05 -8.67
CA ILE A 121 -7.81 1.45 -8.82
C ILE A 121 -7.95 1.80 -10.30
N VAL A 122 -6.86 1.70 -11.09
CA VAL A 122 -6.86 2.12 -12.50
C VAL A 122 -7.43 1.03 -13.41
N GLY A 123 -6.93 -0.21 -13.26
CA GLY A 123 -7.20 -1.31 -14.18
C GLY A 123 -8.67 -1.74 -14.23
N ILE A 124 -9.34 -1.83 -13.09
CA ILE A 124 -10.78 -2.09 -13.03
C ILE A 124 -11.58 -0.91 -13.57
N ALA A 125 -11.18 0.33 -13.27
CA ALA A 125 -11.88 1.53 -13.75
C ALA A 125 -11.89 1.64 -15.29
N ILE A 126 -10.83 1.17 -15.97
CA ILE A 126 -10.77 1.12 -17.44
C ILE A 126 -11.34 -0.18 -18.04
N GLY A 127 -11.88 -1.08 -17.21
CA GLY A 127 -12.51 -2.34 -17.66
C GLY A 127 -11.54 -3.44 -18.08
N ALA A 128 -10.29 -3.43 -17.63
CA ALA A 128 -9.31 -4.45 -18.00
C ALA A 128 -9.63 -5.80 -17.33
N LYS A 129 -9.91 -6.82 -18.14
CA LYS A 129 -10.22 -8.19 -17.66
C LYS A 129 -9.07 -8.80 -16.86
N SER A 130 -7.82 -8.57 -17.30
CA SER A 130 -6.62 -9.02 -16.58
C SER A 130 -6.56 -8.44 -15.16
N SER A 131 -6.93 -7.17 -15.00
CA SER A 131 -6.96 -6.49 -13.70
C SER A 131 -8.05 -6.99 -12.77
N LEU A 132 -9.20 -7.41 -13.30
CA LEU A 132 -10.25 -8.05 -12.52
C LEU A 132 -9.76 -9.39 -11.93
N VAL A 133 -9.17 -10.24 -12.77
CA VAL A 133 -8.61 -11.54 -12.33
C VAL A 133 -7.50 -11.33 -11.30
N ALA A 134 -6.57 -10.40 -11.56
CA ALA A 134 -5.50 -10.08 -10.61
C ALA A 134 -6.05 -9.59 -9.26
N THR A 135 -7.06 -8.72 -9.26
CA THR A 135 -7.68 -8.18 -8.03
C THR A 135 -8.40 -9.26 -7.23
N ILE A 136 -9.12 -10.18 -7.89
CA ILE A 136 -9.73 -11.34 -7.22
C ILE A 136 -8.64 -12.20 -6.57
N GLY A 137 -7.54 -12.47 -7.28
CA GLY A 137 -6.40 -13.21 -6.73
C GLY A 137 -5.77 -12.53 -5.52
N PHE A 138 -5.59 -11.20 -5.55
CA PHE A 138 -5.09 -10.43 -4.42
C PHE A 138 -6.00 -10.53 -3.20
N MET A 139 -7.32 -10.46 -3.38
CA MET A 139 -8.27 -10.58 -2.26
C MET A 139 -8.30 -11.98 -1.69
N ILE A 140 -8.35 -13.02 -2.53
CA ILE A 140 -8.32 -14.41 -2.05
C ILE A 140 -7.02 -14.67 -1.29
N GLY A 141 -5.87 -14.26 -1.85
CA GLY A 141 -4.57 -14.41 -1.20
C GLY A 141 -4.49 -13.65 0.12
N GLY A 142 -5.01 -12.42 0.17
CA GLY A 142 -5.09 -11.62 1.39
C GLY A 142 -5.94 -12.28 2.47
N PHE A 143 -7.16 -12.69 2.14
CA PHE A 143 -8.04 -13.40 3.08
C PHE A 143 -7.43 -14.72 3.56
N ALA A 144 -6.88 -15.51 2.64
CA ALA A 144 -6.23 -16.77 2.99
C ALA A 144 -5.02 -16.56 3.91
N ALA A 145 -4.17 -15.58 3.62
CA ALA A 145 -3.01 -15.25 4.44
C ALA A 145 -3.42 -14.75 5.83
N THR A 146 -4.39 -13.83 5.91
CA THR A 146 -4.91 -13.34 7.19
C THR A 146 -5.52 -14.48 8.00
N TRP A 147 -6.36 -15.31 7.38
CA TRP A 147 -6.98 -16.45 8.05
C TRP A 147 -5.93 -17.44 8.55
N ALA A 148 -4.96 -17.81 7.72
CA ALA A 148 -3.89 -18.73 8.10
C ALA A 148 -3.03 -18.17 9.25
N LEU A 149 -2.63 -16.90 9.18
CA LEU A 149 -1.83 -16.27 10.24
C LEU A 149 -2.58 -16.24 11.56
N VAL A 150 -3.86 -15.84 11.55
CA VAL A 150 -4.69 -15.80 12.76
C VAL A 150 -5.00 -17.19 13.28
N ALA A 151 -5.28 -18.16 12.42
CA ALA A 151 -5.56 -19.54 12.84
C ALA A 151 -4.33 -20.23 13.47
N LEU A 152 -3.13 -19.95 12.95
CA LEU A 152 -1.90 -20.59 13.43
C LEU A 152 -1.26 -19.88 14.63
N PHE A 153 -1.32 -18.54 14.65
CA PHE A 153 -0.57 -17.72 15.61
C PHE A 153 -1.42 -16.68 16.33
N GLY A 154 -2.69 -16.53 15.96
CA GLY A 154 -3.60 -15.59 16.60
C GLY A 154 -3.88 -16.02 18.03
N ARG A 155 -3.68 -15.11 18.97
CA ARG A 155 -4.10 -15.31 20.36
C ARG A 155 -5.55 -14.85 20.45
N ALA A 156 -6.43 -15.69 21.00
CA ALA A 156 -7.76 -15.25 21.38
C ALA A 156 -7.58 -14.14 22.43
N ALA A 157 -8.03 -12.93 22.09
CA ALA A 157 -8.16 -11.84 23.05
C ALA A 157 -9.33 -12.14 24.00
#